data_AF-A0A9D8KNV2-F1
#
_entry.id   AF-A0A9D8KNV2-F1
#
_cell.length_a   1.000
_cell.length_b   1.000
_cell.length_c   1.000
_cell.angle_alpha   90.00
_cell.angle_beta   90.00
_cell.angle_gamma   90.00
#
_symmetry.space_group_name_H-M   'P 1'
#
loop_
_entity.id
_entity.type
_entity.pdbx_description
1 polymer ?
#
loop_
_entity_poly.entity_id
_entity_poly.type
_entity_poly.pdbx_seq_one_letter_code
_entity_poly.pdbx_strand_id
1 'polypeptide(L)'
;MIVRALLLPFLLASCADNLLVGFGEDTNYLTFNHANSEKAIADVRTRAEGLCEQRKQVAIKTQSACSLTKCATNYQCVDSAEVIKYGL
;
A
#
# COMPACT_ATOMS: atom_id res chain seq x y z
N MET A 1 1.16 27.55 -36.95
CA MET A 1 0.67 28.11 -35.67
C MET A 1 0.03 26.99 -34.87
N ILE A 2 0.33 26.99 -33.58
CA ILE A 2 0.12 25.94 -32.59
C ILE A 2 -1.34 25.87 -32.15
N VAL A 3 -1.94 24.67 -32.12
CA VAL A 3 -3.00 24.34 -31.15
C VAL A 3 -2.70 22.95 -30.61
N ARG A 4 -1.76 22.88 -29.66
CA ARG A 4 -1.26 21.66 -29.03
C ARG A 4 -1.57 21.69 -27.52
N ALA A 5 -2.78 22.12 -27.16
CA ALA A 5 -3.10 22.53 -25.80
C ALA A 5 -4.43 21.96 -25.25
N LEU A 6 -4.73 20.69 -25.52
CA LEU A 6 -5.90 20.01 -24.93
C LEU A 6 -5.60 18.57 -24.52
N LEU A 7 -4.63 18.36 -23.62
CA LEU A 7 -4.42 17.05 -22.98
C LEU A 7 -4.09 17.11 -21.48
N LEU A 8 -4.26 18.28 -20.83
CA LEU A 8 -3.69 18.49 -19.48
C LEU A 8 -4.61 18.60 -18.25
N PRO A 9 -5.94 18.39 -18.24
CA PRO A 9 -6.69 18.52 -16.98
C PRO A 9 -7.18 17.19 -16.36
N PHE A 10 -6.54 16.03 -16.61
CA PHE A 10 -6.93 14.77 -15.93
C PHE A 10 -5.93 14.23 -14.89
N LEU A 11 -4.83 14.94 -14.63
CA LEU A 11 -3.79 14.49 -13.68
C LEU A 11 -4.06 14.85 -12.20
N LEU A 12 -5.22 15.43 -11.87
CA LEU A 12 -5.48 16.01 -10.54
C LEU A 12 -6.48 15.23 -9.66
N ALA A 13 -6.88 14.02 -10.03
CA ALA A 13 -7.65 13.13 -9.16
C ALA A 13 -6.74 12.05 -8.54
N SER A 14 -5.72 12.45 -7.79
CA SER A 14 -5.02 11.54 -6.87
C SER A 14 -4.98 12.15 -5.47
N CYS A 15 -6.16 12.41 -4.90
CA CYS A 15 -6.32 12.32 -3.45
C CYS A 15 -6.33 10.82 -3.11
N ALA A 16 -5.17 10.18 -3.19
CA ALA A 16 -5.02 8.82 -2.69
C ALA A 16 -5.01 8.90 -1.16
N ASP A 17 -6.19 8.84 -0.54
CA ASP A 17 -6.35 8.63 0.89
C ASP A 17 -5.93 7.20 1.25
N ASN A 18 -4.65 6.90 1.06
CA ASN A 18 -3.97 5.78 1.69
C ASN A 18 -3.36 6.35 2.98
N LEU A 19 -4.21 6.60 3.98
CA LEU A 19 -3.71 7.01 5.29
C LEU A 19 -3.07 5.78 5.94
N LEU A 20 -1.74 5.78 5.99
CA LEU A 20 -0.95 4.85 6.80
C LEU A 20 -1.20 5.24 8.26
N VAL A 21 -1.91 4.38 9.00
CA VAL A 21 -2.37 4.70 10.38
C VAL A 21 -1.33 4.33 11.44
N GLY A 22 -0.31 3.56 11.08
CA GLY A 22 0.78 3.21 11.99
C GLY A 22 2.04 2.83 11.21
N PHE A 23 3.12 3.54 11.48
CA PHE A 23 4.48 3.25 11.05
C PHE A 23 5.45 3.84 12.07
N GLY A 24 5.99 2.99 12.94
CA GLY A 24 7.11 3.33 13.82
C GLY A 24 8.38 2.62 13.38
N GLU A 25 9.54 3.19 13.69
CA GLU A 25 10.84 2.52 13.48
C GLU A 25 10.93 1.21 14.29
N ASP A 26 10.28 1.16 15.45
CA ASP A 26 10.24 -0.02 16.34
C ASP A 26 9.12 -1.02 16.01
N THR A 27 8.29 -0.74 15.01
CA THR A 27 7.16 -1.61 14.64
C THR A 27 7.35 -2.16 13.24
N ASN A 28 7.33 -3.47 13.06
CA ASN A 28 7.32 -4.12 11.75
C ASN A 28 5.91 -4.21 11.13
N TYR A 29 4.92 -3.54 11.71
CA TYR A 29 3.53 -3.59 11.29
C TYR A 29 3.14 -2.35 10.49
N LEU A 30 2.42 -2.55 9.39
CA LEU A 30 1.87 -1.49 8.54
C LEU A 30 0.35 -1.64 8.46
N THR A 31 -0.39 -0.56 8.72
CA THR A 31 -1.85 -0.54 8.57
C THR A 31 -2.28 0.54 7.59
N PHE A 32 -3.08 0.15 6.60
CA PHE A 32 -3.59 1.04 5.55
C PHE A 32 -5.11 1.03 5.53
N ASN A 33 -5.70 2.22 5.61
CA ASN A 33 -7.10 2.41 5.22
C ASN A 33 -7.16 2.83 3.76
N HIS A 34 -8.04 2.22 2.98
CA HIS A 34 -8.19 2.50 1.55
C HIS A 34 -9.62 2.20 1.06
N ALA A 35 -9.95 2.64 -0.15
CA ALA A 35 -11.23 2.30 -0.78
C ALA A 35 -11.31 0.79 -1.08
N ASN A 36 -12.53 0.21 -1.05
CA ASN A 36 -12.76 -1.16 -1.51
C ASN A 36 -12.83 -1.19 -3.04
N SER A 37 -11.66 -1.07 -3.69
CA SER A 37 -11.52 -1.18 -5.14
C SER A 37 -10.20 -1.88 -5.49
N GLU A 38 -10.17 -2.57 -6.62
CA GLU A 38 -8.97 -3.29 -7.07
C GLU A 38 -7.76 -2.38 -7.20
N LYS A 39 -7.96 -1.16 -7.73
CA LYS A 39 -6.92 -0.15 -7.83
C LYS A 39 -6.35 0.22 -6.46
N ALA A 40 -7.21 0.50 -5.48
CA ALA A 40 -6.75 0.90 -4.15
C ALA A 40 -6.03 -0.25 -3.42
N ILE A 41 -6.48 -1.49 -3.62
CA ILE A 41 -5.82 -2.69 -3.10
C ILE A 41 -4.42 -2.84 -3.70
N ALA A 42 -4.27 -2.67 -5.01
CA ALA A 42 -2.97 -2.72 -5.69
C ALA A 42 -2.03 -1.60 -5.22
N ASP A 43 -2.54 -0.37 -5.13
CA ASP A 43 -1.76 0.79 -4.69
C ASP A 43 -1.25 0.60 -3.24
N VAL A 44 -2.08 0.06 -2.33
CA VAL A 44 -1.67 -0.27 -0.95
C VAL A 44 -0.63 -1.38 -0.92
N ARG A 45 -0.79 -2.42 -1.74
CA ARG A 45 0.20 -3.50 -1.83
C ARG A 45 1.57 -2.97 -2.25
N THR A 46 1.64 -2.23 -3.35
CA THR A 46 2.89 -1.65 -3.85
C THR A 46 3.52 -0.74 -2.80
N ARG A 47 2.72 0.03 -2.06
CA ARG A 47 3.22 0.88 -0.99
C ARG A 47 3.78 0.08 0.20
N ALA A 48 3.09 -0.99 0.61
CA ALA A 48 3.57 -1.86 1.69
C ALA A 48 4.89 -2.54 1.30
N GLU A 49 4.97 -3.07 0.09
CA GLU A 49 6.19 -3.67 -0.48
C GLU A 49 7.35 -2.66 -0.47
N GLY A 50 7.14 -1.43 -0.98
CA GLY A 50 8.18 -0.41 -0.99
C GLY A 50 8.61 0.07 0.39
N LEU A 51 7.71 0.10 1.38
CA LEU A 51 8.07 0.46 2.77
C LEU A 51 8.89 -0.65 3.46
N CYS A 52 8.54 -1.92 3.25
CA CYS A 52 9.32 -3.02 3.80
C CYS A 52 10.67 -3.19 3.09
N GLU A 53 10.75 -2.92 1.79
CA GLU A 53 12.00 -2.98 1.02
C GLU A 53 13.04 -1.97 1.52
N GLN A 54 12.63 -0.77 1.97
CA GLN A 54 13.52 0.20 2.62
C GLN A 54 14.23 -0.38 3.85
N ARG A 55 13.65 -1.40 4.48
CA ARG A 55 14.21 -2.14 5.62
C ARG A 55 14.88 -3.46 5.21
N LYS A 56 14.98 -3.76 3.90
CA LYS A 56 15.42 -5.05 3.34
C LYS A 56 14.55 -6.24 3.78
N GLN A 57 13.27 -5.97 4.01
CA GLN A 57 12.27 -6.93 4.47
C GLN A 57 11.19 -7.14 3.41
N VAL A 58 10.46 -8.25 3.53
CA VAL A 58 9.34 -8.60 2.64
C VAL A 58 8.03 -8.20 3.32
N ALA A 59 7.12 -7.60 2.58
CA ALA A 59 5.78 -7.29 3.06
C ALA A 59 4.87 -8.53 2.99
N ILE A 60 4.43 -9.02 4.14
CA ILE A 60 3.46 -10.13 4.26
C ILE A 60 2.11 -9.55 4.64
N LYS A 61 1.08 -9.78 3.81
CA LYS A 61 -0.29 -9.38 4.13
C LYS A 61 -0.82 -10.27 5.25
N THR A 62 -1.06 -9.70 6.43
CA THR A 62 -1.53 -10.48 7.60
C THR A 62 -3.05 -10.43 7.76
N GLN A 63 -3.70 -9.34 7.36
CA GLN A 63 -5.15 -9.19 7.50
C GLN A 63 -5.72 -8.22 6.47
N SER A 64 -6.98 -8.41 6.11
CA SER A 64 -7.78 -7.45 5.36
C SER A 64 -9.22 -7.54 5.80
N ALA A 65 -9.81 -6.42 6.21
CA ALA A 65 -11.21 -6.32 6.56
C ALA A 65 -11.86 -5.21 5.73
N CYS A 66 -12.97 -5.51 5.05
CA CYS A 66 -13.62 -4.59 4.13
C CYS A 66 -15.11 -4.43 4.45
N SER A 67 -15.58 -3.19 4.36
CA SER A 67 -16.97 -2.81 4.15
C SER A 67 -17.25 -2.69 2.64
N LEU A 68 -18.46 -2.27 2.27
CA LEU A 68 -18.83 -2.03 0.86
C LEU A 68 -17.96 -0.97 0.18
N THR A 69 -17.42 0.00 0.91
CA THR A 69 -16.71 1.16 0.32
C THR A 69 -15.29 1.34 0.81
N LYS A 70 -14.93 0.75 1.96
CA LYS A 70 -13.62 0.93 2.61
C LYS A 70 -13.05 -0.38 3.12
N CYS A 71 -11.73 -0.49 3.11
CA CYS A 71 -10.97 -1.58 3.69
C CYS A 71 -9.90 -1.06 4.65
N ALA A 72 -9.57 -1.87 5.64
CA ALA A 72 -8.34 -1.79 6.41
C ALA A 72 -7.51 -3.03 6.10
N THR A 73 -6.28 -2.83 5.60
CA THR A 73 -5.34 -3.90 5.25
C THR A 73 -4.07 -3.75 6.08
N ASN A 74 -3.65 -4.86 6.66
CA ASN A 74 -2.47 -4.95 7.51
C ASN A 74 -1.39 -5.78 6.83
N TYR A 75 -0.15 -5.29 6.93
CA TYR A 75 1.06 -5.98 6.51
C TYR A 75 2.05 -6.06 7.66
N GLN A 76 2.89 -7.09 7.63
CA GLN A 76 4.12 -7.16 8.43
C GLN A 76 5.33 -7.16 7.51
N CYS A 77 6.33 -6.36 7.85
CA CYS A 77 7.66 -6.46 7.27
C CYS A 77 8.41 -7.57 8.00
N VAL A 78 8.83 -8.58 7.25
CA VAL A 78 9.45 -9.79 7.79
C VAL A 78 10.77 -10.02 7.07
N ASP A 79 11.77 -10.53 7.79
CA ASP A 79 13.05 -10.90 7.17
C ASP A 79 12.84 -12.07 6.20
N SER A 80 13.44 -11.99 5.01
CA SER A 80 13.28 -13.02 3.97
C SER A 80 13.67 -14.42 4.46
N ALA A 81 14.62 -14.52 5.40
CA ALA A 81 15.00 -15.79 6.00
C ALA A 81 13.87 -16.42 6.83
N GLU A 82 13.06 -15.60 7.52
CA GLU A 82 11.91 -16.08 8.29
C GLU A 82 10.76 -16.52 7.37
N VAL A 83 10.56 -15.81 6.24
CA VAL A 83 9.59 -16.21 5.21
C VAL A 83 9.87 -17.63 4.71
N ILE A 84 11.13 -17.93 4.38
CA ILE A 84 11.55 -19.27 3.92
C ILE A 84 11.39 -20.30 5.04
N LYS A 85 11.79 -19.96 6.27
CA LYS A 85 11.78 -20.89 7.41
C LYS A 85 10.37 -21.31 7.82
N TYR A 86 9.40 -20.38 7.73
CA TYR A 86 8.04 -20.59 8.20
C TYR A 86 6.98 -20.72 7.08
N GLY A 87 7.37 -20.53 5.81
CA GLY A 87 6.47 -20.67 4.66
C GLY A 87 5.38 -19.62 4.61
N LEU A 88 5.73 -18.36 4.91
CA LEU A 88 4.82 -17.20 4.96
C LEU A 88 4.50 -16.64 3.57
#